data_AF-A0A524PEV7-F1
#
_entry.id   AF-A0A524PEV7-F1
#
_cell.length_a   1.000
_cell.length_b   1.000
_cell.length_c   1.000
_cell.angle_alpha   90.00
_cell.angle_beta   90.00
_cell.angle_gamma   90.00
#
_symmetry.space_group_name_H-M   'P 1'
#
loop_
_entity.id
_entity.type
_entity.pdbx_description
1 polymer ?
#
loop_
_entity_poly.entity_id
_entity_poly.type
_entity_poly.pdbx_seq_one_letter_code
_entity_poly.pdbx_strand_id
1 'polypeptide(L)'
;MKKNLIVFTGLLLMAYLGSSCKGYKSSDENSSGFTIGYEIFTLENGLTVILHEDSSDPVVAVNMTAHVGSSRELPGKTGFAHLFEHLLFNESENLGRGGLD
;
A
#
# COMPACT_ATOMS: atom_id res chain seq x y z
N MET A 1 7.67 0.10 -65.67
CA MET A 1 6.59 -0.55 -64.90
C MET A 1 6.98 -0.96 -63.46
N LYS A 2 8.25 -0.84 -63.02
CA LYS A 2 8.69 -1.25 -61.66
C LYS A 2 8.65 -0.16 -60.58
N LYS A 3 8.42 1.12 -60.95
CA LYS A 3 8.40 2.26 -60.00
C LYS A 3 7.05 2.44 -59.28
N ASN A 4 5.94 2.02 -59.90
CA ASN A 4 4.60 2.09 -59.28
C ASN A 4 4.31 0.91 -58.34
N LEU A 5 5.11 -0.17 -58.43
CA LEU A 5 4.95 -1.34 -57.58
C LEU A 5 5.43 -1.08 -56.14
N ILE A 6 6.42 -0.20 -55.96
CA ILE A 6 6.96 0.16 -54.63
C ILE A 6 6.02 1.13 -53.90
N VAL A 7 5.30 2.00 -54.63
CA VAL A 7 4.33 2.93 -54.03
C VAL A 7 3.09 2.18 -53.54
N PHE A 8 2.63 1.16 -54.28
CA PHE A 8 1.47 0.35 -53.88
C PHE A 8 1.78 -0.60 -52.71
N THR A 9 2.99 -1.15 -52.60
CA THR A 9 3.38 -1.94 -51.43
C THR A 9 3.62 -1.09 -50.18
N GLY A 10 4.11 0.15 -50.35
CA GLY A 10 4.27 1.10 -49.23
C GLY A 10 2.95 1.56 -48.61
N LEU A 11 1.92 1.79 -49.43
CA LEU A 11 0.61 2.24 -48.95
C LEU A 11 -0.16 1.12 -48.21
N LEU A 12 0.04 -0.14 -48.61
CA LEU A 12 -0.58 -1.31 -47.96
C LEU A 12 0.04 -1.62 -46.59
N LEU A 13 1.33 -1.35 -46.40
CA LEU A 13 2.03 -1.60 -45.13
C LEU A 13 1.65 -0.58 -44.03
N MET A 14 1.34 0.67 -44.41
CA MET A 14 0.87 1.70 -43.47
C MET A 14 -0.58 1.51 -43.01
N ALA A 15 -1.42 0.83 -43.80
CA ALA A 15 -2.78 0.48 -43.39
C ALA A 15 -2.81 -0.68 -42.35
N TYR A 16 -1.82 -1.59 -42.39
CA TYR A 16 -1.74 -2.73 -41.46
C TYR A 16 -1.27 -2.35 -40.05
N LEU A 17 -0.57 -1.22 -39.88
CA LEU A 17 -0.12 -0.72 -38.57
C LEU A 17 -1.20 0.12 -37.85
N GLY A 18 -2.26 0.54 -38.54
CA GLY A 18 -3.33 1.37 -37.97
C GLY A 18 -4.49 0.62 -37.32
N SER A 19 -4.55 -0.71 -37.41
CA SER A 19 -5.73 -1.50 -37.02
C SER A 19 -5.62 -2.21 -35.66
N SER A 20 -4.69 -1.80 -34.79
CA SER A 20 -4.57 -2.34 -33.43
C SER A 20 -4.58 -1.26 -32.35
N CYS A 21 -5.42 -0.24 -32.50
CA CYS A 21 -5.95 0.52 -31.37
C CYS A 21 -7.46 0.28 -31.29
N LYS A 22 -7.84 -0.99 -31.12
CA LYS A 22 -9.14 -1.29 -30.50
C LYS A 22 -8.94 -0.95 -29.04
N GLY A 23 -9.38 0.24 -28.64
CA GLY A 23 -9.36 0.67 -27.25
C GLY A 23 -9.83 -0.49 -26.39
N TYR A 24 -8.96 -0.93 -25.50
CA TYR A 24 -9.27 -1.96 -24.52
C TYR A 24 -10.36 -1.36 -23.64
N LYS A 25 -11.63 -1.61 -23.98
CA LYS A 25 -12.70 -1.47 -23.01
C LYS A 25 -12.34 -2.50 -21.96
N SER A 26 -11.79 -2.03 -20.85
CA SER A 26 -11.80 -2.77 -19.61
C SER A 26 -13.24 -3.21 -19.44
N SER A 27 -13.51 -4.49 -19.67
CA SER A 27 -14.67 -5.13 -19.10
C SER A 27 -14.57 -4.82 -17.62
N ASP A 28 -15.50 -4.03 -17.11
CA ASP A 28 -15.80 -3.97 -15.69
C ASP A 28 -16.12 -5.42 -15.29
N GLU A 29 -15.08 -6.16 -14.91
CA GLU A 29 -15.26 -7.34 -14.10
C GLU A 29 -15.94 -6.84 -12.85
N ASN A 30 -17.17 -7.30 -12.67
CA ASN A 30 -17.93 -7.22 -11.45
C ASN A 30 -17.10 -7.87 -10.33
N SER A 31 -16.08 -7.16 -9.85
CA SER A 31 -15.53 -7.37 -8.54
C SER A 31 -16.69 -7.04 -7.62
N SER A 32 -17.27 -8.08 -7.04
CA SER A 32 -17.91 -7.91 -5.74
C SER A 32 -16.81 -7.36 -4.84
N GLY A 33 -16.68 -6.03 -4.83
CA GLY A 33 -15.55 -5.34 -4.24
C GLY A 33 -15.45 -5.78 -2.80
N PHE A 34 -14.32 -6.37 -2.43
CA PHE A 34 -14.08 -6.70 -1.04
C PHE A 34 -13.97 -5.39 -0.27
N THR A 35 -14.96 -5.11 0.57
CA THR A 35 -15.03 -3.91 1.40
C THR A 35 -15.02 -4.32 2.87
N ILE A 36 -14.07 -3.79 3.62
CA ILE A 36 -14.02 -3.91 5.08
C ILE A 36 -14.63 -2.63 5.66
N GLY A 37 -15.65 -2.75 6.51
CA GLY A 37 -16.23 -1.61 7.23
C GLY A 37 -15.33 -1.21 8.39
N TYR A 38 -14.98 0.07 8.49
CA TYR A 38 -14.18 0.60 9.60
C TYR A 38 -14.54 2.07 9.86
N GLU A 39 -14.21 2.54 11.05
CA GLU A 39 -14.35 3.94 11.46
C GLU A 39 -12.97 4.59 11.58
N ILE A 40 -12.89 5.88 11.25
CA ILE A 40 -11.69 6.69 11.49
C ILE A 40 -12.09 7.89 12.35
N PHE A 41 -11.37 8.10 13.44
CA PHE A 41 -11.49 9.30 14.26
C PHE A 41 -10.14 9.70 14.84
N THR A 42 -10.07 10.93 15.35
CA THR A 42 -8.85 11.50 15.95
C THR A 42 -9.12 11.85 17.40
N LEU A 43 -8.26 11.39 18.30
CA LEU A 43 -8.32 11.72 19.72
C LEU A 43 -7.87 13.16 19.99
N GLU A 44 -8.16 13.68 21.18
CA GLU A 44 -7.76 15.04 21.59
C GLU A 44 -6.23 15.26 21.54
N ASN A 45 -5.44 14.19 21.74
CA ASN A 45 -3.98 14.22 21.65
C ASN A 45 -3.42 14.14 20.21
N GLY A 46 -4.31 14.09 19.19
CA GLY A 46 -3.94 14.00 17.78
C GLY A 46 -3.72 12.58 17.24
N LEU A 47 -3.85 11.53 18.07
CA LEU A 47 -3.73 10.16 17.59
C LEU A 47 -4.91 9.81 16.66
N THR A 48 -4.59 9.34 15.45
CA THR A 48 -5.59 8.79 14.53
C THR A 48 -5.84 7.33 14.86
N VAL A 49 -7.11 6.99 15.06
CA VAL A 49 -7.57 5.63 15.35
C VAL A 49 -8.35 5.11 14.15
N ILE A 50 -8.02 3.89 13.73
CA ILE A 50 -8.79 3.12 12.75
C ILE A 50 -9.39 1.95 13.51
N LEU A 51 -10.72 1.88 13.58
CA LEU A 51 -11.46 0.86 14.32
C LEU A 51 -12.25 -0.01 13.36
N HIS A 52 -12.01 -1.31 13.42
CA HIS A 52 -12.82 -2.32 12.75
C HIS A 52 -13.37 -3.26 13.82
N GLU A 53 -14.70 -3.42 13.87
CA GLU A 53 -15.36 -4.38 14.74
C GLU A 53 -15.65 -5.66 13.93
N ASP A 54 -15.16 -6.79 14.44
CA ASP A 54 -15.44 -8.13 13.93
C ASP A 54 -15.89 -9.01 15.10
N SER A 55 -17.04 -9.66 14.96
CA SER A 55 -17.63 -10.53 15.96
C SER A 55 -17.48 -12.01 15.62
N SER A 56 -16.60 -12.38 14.67
CA SER A 56 -16.35 -13.78 14.30
C SER A 56 -15.73 -14.59 15.44
N ASP A 57 -14.82 -13.97 16.19
CA ASP A 57 -14.02 -14.61 17.24
C ASP A 57 -13.85 -13.69 18.45
N PRO A 58 -13.77 -14.22 19.69
CA PRO A 58 -13.61 -13.43 20.91
C PRO A 58 -12.14 -13.01 21.11
N VAL A 59 -11.53 -12.39 20.11
CA VAL A 59 -10.14 -11.95 20.10
C VAL A 59 -10.07 -10.49 19.69
N VAL A 60 -9.17 -9.72 20.31
CA VAL A 60 -8.89 -8.34 19.92
C VAL A 60 -7.46 -8.24 19.45
N ALA A 61 -7.24 -7.66 18.28
CA ALA A 61 -5.93 -7.30 17.76
C ALA A 61 -5.75 -5.78 17.86
N VAL A 62 -4.58 -5.34 18.35
CA VAL A 62 -4.22 -3.93 18.43
C VAL A 62 -2.90 -3.73 17.72
N ASN A 63 -2.83 -2.73 16.85
CA ASN A 63 -1.59 -2.28 16.23
C ASN A 63 -1.38 -0.80 16.54
N MET A 64 -0.16 -0.44 16.92
CA MET A 64 0.26 0.93 17.07
C MET A 64 1.42 1.19 16.11
N THR A 65 1.29 2.24 15.30
CA THR A 65 2.33 2.65 14.35
C THR A 65 2.78 4.06 14.67
N ALA A 66 4.09 4.23 14.89
CA ALA A 66 4.71 5.55 14.95
C ALA A 66 5.25 5.92 13.57
N HIS A 67 5.00 7.14 13.11
CA HIS A 67 5.48 7.62 11.80
C HIS A 67 6.98 8.03 11.84
N VAL A 68 7.84 7.11 12.27
CA VAL A 68 9.29 7.25 12.40
C VAL A 68 9.93 5.89 12.11
N GLY A 69 11.20 5.88 11.69
CA GLY A 69 11.94 4.66 11.41
C GLY A 69 13.40 4.93 11.09
N SER A 70 14.13 3.88 10.69
CA SER A 70 15.57 3.95 10.38
C SER A 70 15.91 4.96 9.27
N SER A 71 14.96 5.27 8.37
CA SER A 71 15.13 6.28 7.32
C SER A 71 15.39 7.70 7.84
N ARG A 72 15.12 7.96 9.11
CA ARG A 72 15.32 9.27 9.78
C ARG A 72 16.56 9.27 10.68
N GLU A 73 17.38 8.22 10.66
CA GLU A 73 18.60 8.13 11.46
C GLU A 73 19.75 8.98 10.90
N LEU A 74 20.69 9.37 11.78
CA LEU A 74 21.87 10.14 11.39
C LEU A 74 23.05 9.21 11.12
N PRO A 75 23.96 9.56 10.19
CA PRO A 75 25.22 8.84 10.02
C PRO A 75 25.98 8.72 11.34
N GLY A 76 26.47 7.53 11.67
CA GLY A 76 27.13 7.24 12.94
C GLY A 76 26.18 7.06 14.14
N LYS A 77 24.86 7.14 13.93
CA LYS A 77 23.82 6.84 14.93
C LYS A 77 22.71 5.97 14.31
N THR A 78 23.10 4.80 13.84
CA THR A 78 22.19 3.86 13.16
C THR A 78 21.69 2.77 14.11
N GLY A 79 20.49 2.25 13.88
CA GLY A 79 19.88 1.16 14.65
C GLY A 79 19.08 1.61 15.88
N PHE A 80 18.94 2.91 16.12
CA PHE A 80 18.19 3.44 17.26
C PHE A 80 16.70 3.22 17.13
N ALA A 81 16.12 3.35 15.93
CA ALA A 81 14.69 3.09 15.75
C ALA A 81 14.34 1.63 16.13
N HIS A 82 15.17 0.68 15.71
CA HIS A 82 15.02 -0.73 16.06
C HIS A 82 15.33 -1.00 17.53
N LEU A 83 16.38 -0.40 18.08
CA LEU A 83 16.70 -0.51 19.51
C LEU A 83 15.53 -0.03 20.37
N PHE A 84 14.93 1.11 20.06
CA PHE A 84 13.79 1.63 20.83
C PHE A 84 12.54 0.75 20.69
N GLU A 85 12.34 0.09 19.55
CA GLU A 85 11.27 -0.90 19.38
C GLU A 85 11.47 -2.11 20.30
N HIS A 86 12.69 -2.65 20.42
CA HIS A 86 12.99 -3.67 21.44
C HIS A 86 12.80 -3.16 22.87
N LEU A 87 13.19 -1.91 23.16
CA LEU A 87 13.05 -1.36 24.51
C LEU A 87 11.61 -1.08 24.91
N LEU A 88 10.70 -0.91 23.96
CA LEU A 88 9.29 -0.60 24.19
C LEU A 88 8.60 -1.66 25.07
N PHE A 89 9.02 -2.92 24.96
CA PHE A 89 8.42 -4.04 25.69
C PHE A 89 9.09 -4.32 27.05
N ASN A 90 10.22 -3.67 27.35
CA ASN A 90 10.95 -3.96 28.59
C ASN A 90 10.24 -3.46 29.86
N GLU A 91 9.72 -2.23 29.85
CA GLU A 91 9.13 -1.60 31.05
C GLU A 91 8.23 -0.41 30.67
N SER A 92 7.19 -0.17 31.48
CA SER A 92 6.41 1.07 31.45
C SER A 92 6.06 1.53 32.87
N GLU A 93 5.75 2.82 33.04
CA GLU A 93 5.33 3.39 34.33
C GLU A 93 4.14 2.65 34.95
N ASN A 94 3.22 2.17 34.12
CA ASN A 94 1.95 1.59 34.57
C ASN A 94 1.99 0.07 34.77
N LEU A 95 2.97 -0.65 34.19
CA LEU A 95 3.06 -2.13 34.26
C LEU A 95 4.35 -2.63 34.93
N GLY A 96 5.37 -1.78 35.07
CA GLY A 96 6.69 -2.21 35.55
C GLY A 96 7.45 -3.09 34.56
N ARG A 97 8.58 -3.65 35.00
CA ARG A 97 9.49 -4.42 34.15
C ARG A 97 8.94 -5.81 33.79
N GLY A 98 8.95 -6.15 32.51
CA GLY A 98 8.48 -7.42 31.97
C GLY A 98 6.95 -7.57 31.91
N GLY A 99 6.19 -6.50 32.11
CA GLY A 99 4.72 -6.54 32.08
C GLY A 99 4.11 -6.54 30.67
N LEU A 100 4.94 -6.40 29.62
CA LEU A 100 4.52 -6.36 28.21
C LEU A 100 5.13 -7.48 27.35
N ASP A 101 5.99 -8.32 27.95
CA ASP A 101 6.72 -9.42 27.29
C ASP A 101 6.03 -10.77 27.53
#